data_AF-A0A1Y2CVP6-F1
#
_entry.id   AF-A0A1Y2CVP6-F1
#
_cell.length_a   1.000
_cell.length_b   1.000
_cell.length_c   1.000
_cell.angle_alpha   90.00
_cell.angle_beta   90.00
_cell.angle_gamma   90.00
#
_symmetry.space_group_name_H-M   'P 1'
#
loop_
_entity.id
_entity.type
_entity.pdbx_description
1 polymer ?
#
loop_
_entity_poly.entity_id
_entity_poly.type
_entity_poly.pdbx_seq_one_letter_code
_entity_poly.pdbx_strand_id
1 'polypeptide(L)'
;MVVFRPNLKPHFRRHQRVYFLLLGTIFTIIWLFLVPEAKLYNAANKMTQAEVDRIWAQWRKTGMDVIFQNQFKVNPNRLVAATKEYEARYWSTPEGMDAVKIPKYEGFVSLYKFSDCIRVQADHQTYKTKDRTRIESSRLAHMDTWITMNPGFNYTVWTDDEMWRFVRDNYGTRVQLAYKKLPMVVQKADFFRYLVVNKYGGYYTDTDTRCARNLNWWRIDHEKEEVQFIVGVEWYVPPPDFPHVPISVTQWAFASVPNHPILQLMIETVTNTVLSGPAKDLSDTSKVVEITGPVQWTRVIRAFMESRGGSLEAIGKGESVFYGAEEGVLILPPIAFSPGTFEPNITKRDERTVLYHEFAGNKGWKKVRIGNWWNRWIQQERNVDEMEE
;
A
#
# COMPACT_ATOMS: atom_id res chain seq x y z
N MET A 1 42.41 49.22 22.20
CA MET A 1 43.14 49.08 20.92
C MET A 1 43.26 47.59 20.63
N VAL A 2 42.89 47.19 19.41
CA VAL A 2 43.25 45.94 18.71
C VAL A 2 42.65 44.61 19.18
N VAL A 3 41.84 44.09 18.25
CA VAL A 3 41.36 42.73 18.03
C VAL A 3 42.53 41.80 17.65
N PHE A 4 42.56 40.58 18.18
CA PHE A 4 43.13 39.43 17.46
C PHE A 4 42.23 38.20 17.62
N ARG A 5 41.67 37.74 16.50
CA ARG A 5 41.15 36.38 16.31
C ARG A 5 42.33 35.43 16.05
N PRO A 6 42.13 34.12 16.29
CA PRO A 6 42.50 33.14 15.28
C PRO A 6 41.26 32.43 14.73
N ASN A 7 41.18 32.39 13.40
CA ASN A 7 40.29 31.53 12.62
C ASN A 7 40.71 30.06 12.77
N LEU A 8 39.77 29.17 13.05
CA LEU A 8 39.85 27.75 12.67
C LEU A 8 38.60 27.38 11.87
N LYS A 9 38.83 26.93 10.62
CA LYS A 9 37.82 26.50 9.63
C LYS A 9 37.17 25.15 10.04
N PRO A 10 35.95 24.84 9.54
CA PRO A 10 35.24 23.61 9.87
C PRO A 10 35.64 22.46 8.94
N HIS A 11 36.36 21.46 9.46
CA HIS A 11 36.67 20.21 8.74
C HIS A 11 35.94 18.97 9.31
N PHE A 12 34.74 19.15 9.87
CA PHE A 12 34.02 18.10 10.60
C PHE A 12 32.61 17.80 10.06
N ARG A 13 32.39 17.81 8.74
CA ARG A 13 31.08 17.41 8.15
C ARG A 13 31.12 16.28 7.13
N ARG A 14 32.30 15.82 6.68
CA ARG A 14 32.40 14.72 5.70
C ARG A 14 32.57 13.33 6.32
N HIS A 15 33.10 13.23 7.55
CA HIS A 15 33.36 11.93 8.17
C HIS A 15 32.16 11.33 8.90
N GLN A 16 31.22 12.13 9.42
CA GLN A 16 30.02 11.59 10.10
C GLN A 16 29.06 10.86 9.14
N ARG A 17 28.89 11.33 7.89
CA ARG A 17 28.03 10.66 6.91
C ARG A 17 28.58 9.31 6.44
N VAL A 18 29.90 9.17 6.33
CA VAL A 18 30.55 7.91 5.92
C VAL A 18 30.51 6.90 7.07
N TYR A 19 30.67 7.35 8.32
CA TYR A 19 30.53 6.47 9.49
C TYR A 19 29.09 5.99 9.71
N PHE A 20 28.07 6.81 9.49
CA PHE A 20 26.67 6.38 9.59
C PHE A 20 26.26 5.39 8.49
N LEU A 21 26.77 5.57 7.25
CA LEU A 21 26.55 4.62 6.16
C LEU A 21 27.23 3.26 6.42
N LEU A 22 28.50 3.26 6.86
CA LEU A 22 29.23 2.02 7.15
C LEU A 22 28.71 1.29 8.39
N LEU A 23 28.45 1.99 9.49
CA LEU A 23 27.87 1.40 10.70
C LEU A 23 26.42 0.95 10.47
N GLY A 24 25.64 1.68 9.67
CA GLY A 24 24.30 1.28 9.24
C GLY A 24 24.32 -0.03 8.45
N THR A 25 25.14 -0.16 7.41
CA THR A 25 25.26 -1.42 6.65
C THR A 25 25.78 -2.59 7.49
N ILE A 26 26.74 -2.36 8.39
CA ILE A 26 27.28 -3.43 9.25
C ILE A 26 26.24 -3.86 10.29
N PHE A 27 25.46 -2.93 10.87
CA PHE A 27 24.34 -3.27 11.76
C PHE A 27 23.20 -3.96 11.00
N THR A 28 22.85 -3.55 9.78
CA THR A 28 21.79 -4.22 9.00
C THR A 28 22.21 -5.63 8.59
N ILE A 29 23.48 -5.84 8.22
CA ILE A 29 24.01 -7.17 7.89
C ILE A 29 24.05 -8.04 9.15
N ILE A 30 24.57 -7.54 10.28
CA ILE A 30 24.64 -8.31 11.53
C ILE A 30 23.24 -8.59 12.11
N TRP A 31 22.28 -7.67 11.97
CA TRP A 31 20.90 -7.85 12.44
C TRP A 31 20.11 -8.82 11.56
N LEU A 32 20.32 -8.84 10.23
CA LEU A 32 19.76 -9.86 9.34
C LEU A 32 20.28 -11.28 9.63
N PHE A 33 21.45 -11.42 10.27
CA PHE A 33 22.05 -12.72 10.61
C PHE A 33 21.86 -13.13 12.08
N LEU A 34 21.48 -12.23 12.99
CA LEU A 34 21.42 -12.49 14.44
C LEU A 34 20.02 -12.52 15.07
N VAL A 35 18.93 -12.33 14.32
CA VAL A 35 17.57 -12.62 14.83
C VAL A 35 17.31 -14.13 14.72
N PRO A 36 17.34 -14.90 15.82
CA PRO A 36 17.03 -16.31 15.80
C PRO A 36 15.52 -16.48 16.02
N GLU A 37 14.72 -16.05 15.04
CA GLU A 37 13.32 -16.48 14.89
C GLU A 37 13.09 -17.21 13.57
N ALA A 38 14.16 -17.76 12.98
CA ALA A 38 14.09 -18.85 12.03
C ALA A 38 13.90 -20.19 12.77
N LYS A 39 12.85 -20.30 13.57
CA LYS A 39 12.25 -21.60 13.90
C LYS A 39 10.78 -21.52 13.54
N LEU A 40 10.41 -22.38 12.58
CA LEU A 40 9.05 -22.79 12.20
C LEU A 40 8.35 -21.98 11.12
N TYR A 41 8.70 -22.25 9.84
CA TYR A 41 7.67 -22.65 8.88
C TYR A 41 8.28 -23.49 7.76
N ASN A 42 7.99 -24.79 7.79
CA ASN A 42 8.17 -25.65 6.63
C ASN A 42 7.04 -25.28 5.65
N ALA A 43 7.36 -25.02 4.39
CA ALA A 43 6.41 -24.79 3.28
C ALA A 43 5.45 -25.98 3.01
N ALA A 44 5.41 -26.97 3.89
CA ALA A 44 4.63 -28.21 3.82
C ALA A 44 3.22 -28.12 4.45
N ASN A 45 2.88 -27.05 5.19
CA ASN A 45 1.57 -26.91 5.84
C ASN A 45 0.65 -25.92 5.12
N LYS A 46 0.52 -26.02 3.79
CA LYS A 46 -0.56 -25.30 3.10
C LYS A 46 -1.89 -25.90 3.53
N MET A 47 -2.71 -25.11 4.22
CA MET A 47 -4.10 -25.48 4.42
C MET A 47 -4.77 -25.64 3.06
N THR A 48 -5.40 -26.78 2.86
CA THR A 48 -6.33 -26.99 1.76
C THR A 48 -7.49 -26.01 1.87
N GLN A 49 -8.11 -25.67 0.74
CA GLN A 49 -9.28 -24.81 0.74
C GLN A 49 -10.41 -25.37 1.63
N ALA A 50 -10.54 -26.70 1.72
CA ALA A 50 -11.51 -27.36 2.59
C ALA A 50 -11.19 -27.21 4.08
N GLU A 51 -9.92 -27.08 4.46
CA GLU A 51 -9.52 -26.78 5.85
C GLU A 51 -9.80 -25.32 6.17
N VAL A 52 -9.49 -24.41 5.25
CA VAL A 52 -9.84 -22.99 5.37
C VAL A 52 -11.33 -22.81 5.57
N ASP A 53 -12.15 -23.44 4.72
CA ASP A 53 -13.61 -23.34 4.79
C ASP A 53 -14.15 -23.90 6.11
N ARG A 54 -13.52 -24.94 6.66
CA ARG A 54 -13.83 -25.49 7.99
C ARG A 54 -13.51 -24.51 9.11
N ILE A 55 -12.35 -23.85 9.07
CA ILE A 55 -12.01 -22.82 10.08
C ILE A 55 -12.98 -21.66 10.02
N TRP A 56 -13.31 -21.16 8.82
CA TRP A 56 -14.30 -20.10 8.66
C TRP A 56 -15.68 -20.50 9.20
N ALA A 57 -16.12 -21.73 8.96
CA ALA A 57 -17.38 -22.23 9.52
C ALA A 57 -17.33 -22.30 11.06
N GLN A 58 -16.19 -22.65 11.64
CA GLN A 58 -15.98 -22.62 13.09
C GLN A 58 -15.94 -21.20 13.64
N TRP A 59 -15.33 -20.26 12.92
CA TRP A 59 -15.29 -18.84 13.30
C TRP A 59 -16.69 -18.25 13.41
N ARG A 60 -17.54 -18.51 12.43
CA ARG A 60 -18.97 -18.11 12.46
C ARG A 60 -19.72 -18.68 13.66
N LYS A 61 -19.42 -19.93 14.06
CA LYS A 61 -20.03 -20.55 15.25
C LYS A 61 -19.52 -19.95 16.57
N THR A 62 -18.32 -19.38 16.57
CA THR A 62 -17.63 -18.91 17.79
C THR A 62 -17.60 -17.38 17.90
N GLY A 63 -18.10 -16.65 16.90
CA GLY A 63 -18.09 -15.18 16.85
C GLY A 63 -16.73 -14.56 16.49
N MET A 64 -15.73 -15.38 16.13
CA MET A 64 -14.41 -14.90 15.69
C MET A 64 -14.48 -14.14 14.36
N ASP A 65 -15.47 -14.47 13.52
CA ASP A 65 -15.77 -13.73 12.31
C ASP A 65 -16.20 -12.29 12.64
N VAL A 66 -17.02 -12.07 13.68
CA VAL A 66 -17.42 -10.72 14.11
C VAL A 66 -16.21 -9.92 14.58
N ILE A 67 -15.28 -10.54 15.32
CA ILE A 67 -14.03 -9.89 15.76
C ILE A 67 -13.17 -9.50 14.56
N PHE A 68 -13.02 -10.40 13.60
CA PHE A 68 -12.33 -10.12 12.35
C PHE A 68 -13.02 -8.99 11.57
N GLN A 69 -14.35 -8.98 11.47
CA GLN A 69 -15.09 -7.94 10.73
C GLN A 69 -15.08 -6.58 11.43
N ASN A 70 -14.96 -6.55 12.77
CA ASN A 70 -14.90 -5.31 13.53
C ASN A 70 -13.74 -4.40 13.11
N GLN A 71 -12.68 -4.94 12.51
CA GLN A 71 -11.55 -4.14 12.03
C GLN A 71 -11.86 -3.27 10.80
N PHE A 72 -12.97 -3.56 10.12
CA PHE A 72 -13.44 -2.83 8.94
C PHE A 72 -14.69 -1.99 9.24
N LYS A 73 -15.10 -1.87 10.51
CA LYS A 73 -16.32 -1.14 10.85
C LYS A 73 -16.17 0.36 10.67
N VAL A 74 -17.18 0.96 10.07
CA VAL A 74 -17.35 2.42 9.96
C VAL A 74 -17.43 3.03 11.36
N ASN A 75 -16.70 4.11 11.60
CA ASN A 75 -16.82 4.89 12.83
C ASN A 75 -18.12 5.73 12.77
N PRO A 76 -19.10 5.53 13.66
CA PRO A 76 -20.36 6.27 13.63
C PRO A 76 -20.19 7.79 13.73
N ASN A 77 -19.13 8.26 14.41
CA ASN A 77 -18.83 9.69 14.57
C ASN A 77 -18.24 10.32 13.29
N ARG A 78 -17.82 9.50 12.34
CA ARG A 78 -17.23 9.91 11.05
C ARG A 78 -18.13 9.53 9.86
N LEU A 79 -19.40 9.28 10.14
CA LEU A 79 -20.39 8.95 9.12
C LEU A 79 -20.67 10.16 8.23
N VAL A 80 -20.41 9.99 6.93
CA VAL A 80 -20.91 10.88 5.89
C VAL A 80 -22.16 10.25 5.26
N ALA A 81 -23.26 11.00 5.30
CA ALA A 81 -24.53 10.61 4.68
C ALA A 81 -24.53 10.95 3.19
N ALA A 82 -24.93 9.98 2.37
CA ALA A 82 -25.23 10.07 0.94
C ALA A 82 -24.05 10.45 0.00
N THR A 83 -23.79 9.56 -0.95
CA THR A 83 -23.00 9.74 -2.17
C THR A 83 -23.43 10.96 -3.02
N LYS A 84 -24.67 11.46 -2.89
CA LYS A 84 -25.24 12.43 -3.83
C LYS A 84 -24.68 13.85 -3.76
N GLU A 85 -24.20 14.36 -2.63
CA GLU A 85 -23.66 15.74 -2.59
C GLU A 85 -22.16 15.82 -2.84
N TYR A 86 -21.42 14.78 -2.45
CA TYR A 86 -19.97 14.75 -2.54
C TYR A 86 -19.47 14.19 -3.88
N GLU A 87 -20.03 13.06 -4.37
CA GLU A 87 -19.60 12.47 -5.65
C GLU A 87 -20.25 13.18 -6.86
N ALA A 88 -21.53 13.60 -6.79
CA ALA A 88 -22.19 14.28 -7.92
C ALA A 88 -21.54 15.63 -8.29
N ARG A 89 -20.91 16.30 -7.31
CA ARG A 89 -20.20 17.58 -7.48
C ARG A 89 -18.82 17.42 -8.14
N TYR A 90 -18.29 16.19 -8.25
CA TYR A 90 -17.02 15.85 -8.92
C TYR A 90 -17.20 15.01 -10.20
N TRP A 91 -18.30 14.26 -10.32
CA TRP A 91 -18.64 13.52 -11.55
C TRP A 91 -19.17 14.42 -12.67
N SER A 92 -19.43 15.69 -12.38
CA SER A 92 -19.79 16.70 -13.38
C SER A 92 -18.66 17.72 -13.51
N THR A 93 -17.98 17.75 -14.65
CA THR A 93 -17.17 18.90 -15.09
C THR A 93 -17.45 19.14 -16.58
N PRO A 94 -17.35 20.37 -17.11
CA PRO A 94 -18.03 21.58 -16.65
C PRO A 94 -18.57 22.43 -17.83
N GLU A 95 -19.83 22.87 -17.78
CA GLU A 95 -20.24 24.16 -18.37
C GLU A 95 -21.24 24.83 -17.41
N GLY A 96 -20.81 25.92 -16.76
CA GLY A 96 -21.73 26.91 -16.19
C GLY A 96 -22.30 26.70 -14.78
N MET A 97 -21.74 25.82 -13.92
CA MET A 97 -22.15 25.78 -12.51
C MET A 97 -21.18 26.56 -11.61
N ASP A 98 -21.67 27.67 -11.06
CA ASP A 98 -21.03 28.40 -9.96
C ASP A 98 -20.72 27.43 -8.81
N ALA A 99 -19.45 27.43 -8.39
CA ALA A 99 -18.95 26.60 -7.30
C ALA A 99 -19.82 26.83 -6.04
N VAL A 100 -20.68 25.86 -5.73
CA VAL A 100 -21.39 25.85 -4.44
C VAL A 100 -20.33 25.67 -3.35
N LYS A 101 -20.06 26.78 -2.67
CA LYS A 101 -19.11 26.92 -1.56
C LYS A 101 -19.36 25.85 -0.51
N ILE A 102 -18.42 24.91 -0.36
CA ILE A 102 -18.38 23.99 0.78
C ILE A 102 -17.50 24.67 1.83
N PRO A 103 -18.01 25.07 3.01
CA PRO A 103 -17.26 25.86 3.99
C PRO A 103 -15.95 25.17 4.47
N LYS A 104 -15.93 23.83 4.54
CA LYS A 104 -14.71 23.05 4.84
C LYS A 104 -13.72 22.97 3.65
N TYR A 105 -14.20 23.08 2.41
CA TYR A 105 -13.38 22.92 1.19
C TYR A 105 -12.79 24.25 0.69
N GLU A 106 -13.50 25.38 0.86
CA GLU A 106 -12.92 26.71 0.57
C GLU A 106 -11.73 27.01 1.48
N GLY A 107 -11.76 26.58 2.75
CA GLY A 107 -10.59 26.57 3.62
C GLY A 107 -9.50 25.62 3.11
N PHE A 108 -9.87 24.41 2.65
CA PHE A 108 -8.91 23.39 2.20
C PHE A 108 -8.10 23.79 0.97
N VAL A 109 -8.74 24.45 -0.02
CA VAL A 109 -8.09 24.87 -1.27
C VAL A 109 -7.41 26.24 -1.13
N SER A 110 -7.92 27.14 -0.28
CA SER A 110 -7.37 28.51 -0.15
C SER A 110 -6.38 28.70 1.01
N LEU A 111 -6.39 27.86 2.07
CA LEU A 111 -5.49 27.99 3.22
C LEU A 111 -4.23 27.14 3.10
N TYR A 112 -4.24 26.10 2.26
CA TYR A 112 -3.08 25.25 2.08
C TYR A 112 -2.36 25.60 0.79
N LYS A 113 -1.27 26.37 0.92
CA LYS A 113 -0.09 26.09 0.10
C LYS A 113 0.16 24.59 0.26
N PHE A 114 -0.25 23.79 -0.73
CA PHE A 114 -0.15 22.33 -0.74
C PHE A 114 1.12 21.92 -0.02
N SER A 115 0.99 21.24 1.12
CA SER A 115 2.16 20.81 1.86
C SER A 115 2.99 19.91 0.95
N ASP A 116 4.20 20.40 0.78
CA ASP A 116 5.30 20.01 -0.06
C ASP A 116 5.92 18.65 0.36
N CYS A 117 5.14 17.73 0.95
CA CYS A 117 5.68 16.53 1.60
C CYS A 117 5.65 15.29 0.70
N ILE A 118 4.51 14.91 0.09
CA ILE A 118 4.49 14.06 -1.14
C ILE A 118 4.25 14.98 -2.34
N ARG A 119 5.29 15.72 -2.74
CA ARG A 119 5.22 16.72 -3.85
C ARG A 119 4.88 16.11 -5.21
N VAL A 120 5.06 14.81 -5.34
CA VAL A 120 4.99 14.14 -6.63
C VAL A 120 3.55 13.73 -6.88
N GLN A 121 2.88 14.51 -7.72
CA GLN A 121 1.54 14.25 -8.23
C GLN A 121 1.58 13.14 -9.31
N ALA A 122 2.13 11.98 -8.97
CA ALA A 122 2.20 10.82 -9.86
C ALA A 122 1.37 9.68 -9.28
N ASP A 123 0.52 9.11 -10.12
CA ASP A 123 -0.27 7.91 -9.82
C ASP A 123 0.17 6.79 -10.76
N HIS A 124 0.63 5.69 -10.17
CA HIS A 124 1.22 4.56 -10.87
C HIS A 124 0.35 3.31 -10.73
N GLN A 125 -0.04 2.75 -11.86
CA GLN A 125 -0.72 1.44 -11.92
C GLN A 125 0.00 0.52 -12.92
N THR A 126 -0.13 -0.81 -12.75
CA THR A 126 0.42 -1.78 -13.71
C THR A 126 -0.69 -2.55 -14.42
N TYR A 127 -0.60 -2.67 -15.74
CA TYR A 127 -1.56 -3.46 -16.52
C TYR A 127 -0.98 -4.01 -17.83
N LYS A 128 -1.64 -5.05 -18.36
CA LYS A 128 -1.20 -5.76 -19.59
C LYS A 128 -1.13 -4.87 -20.83
N THR A 129 -1.85 -3.76 -20.86
CA THR A 129 -1.96 -2.86 -22.02
C THR A 129 -2.39 -1.45 -21.59
N LYS A 130 -1.99 -0.45 -22.39
CA LYS A 130 -2.50 0.93 -22.33
C LYS A 130 -3.68 1.17 -23.26
N ASP A 131 -3.88 0.28 -24.23
CA ASP A 131 -5.01 0.35 -25.15
C ASP A 131 -6.30 0.08 -24.38
N ARG A 132 -7.02 1.16 -24.07
CA ARG A 132 -8.25 1.15 -23.28
C ARG A 132 -9.35 0.30 -23.90
N THR A 133 -9.33 0.10 -25.22
CA THR A 133 -10.31 -0.77 -25.92
C THR A 133 -10.10 -2.26 -25.63
N ARG A 134 -8.92 -2.62 -25.12
CA ARG A 134 -8.51 -4.00 -24.77
C ARG A 134 -8.54 -4.26 -23.27
N ILE A 135 -9.08 -3.32 -22.49
CA ILE A 135 -9.26 -3.41 -21.05
C ILE A 135 -10.72 -3.78 -20.78
N GLU A 136 -10.93 -4.73 -19.87
CA GLU A 136 -12.23 -5.16 -19.40
C GLU A 136 -13.01 -3.96 -18.84
N SER A 137 -14.26 -3.74 -19.29
CA SER A 137 -15.02 -2.53 -18.97
C SER A 137 -15.15 -2.25 -17.46
N SER A 138 -15.28 -3.30 -16.65
CA SER A 138 -15.30 -3.17 -15.19
C SER A 138 -13.99 -2.64 -14.63
N ARG A 139 -12.86 -3.11 -15.15
CA ARG A 139 -11.54 -2.61 -14.74
C ARG A 139 -11.28 -1.21 -15.25
N LEU A 140 -11.70 -0.91 -16.48
CA LEU A 140 -11.61 0.43 -17.02
C LEU A 140 -12.39 1.43 -16.16
N ALA A 141 -13.59 1.07 -15.71
CA ALA A 141 -14.39 1.88 -14.80
C ALA A 141 -13.66 2.15 -13.47
N HIS A 142 -12.94 1.16 -12.92
CA HIS A 142 -12.11 1.36 -11.72
C HIS A 142 -10.95 2.32 -12.00
N MET A 143 -10.20 2.09 -13.08
CA MET A 143 -9.08 2.95 -13.50
C MET A 143 -9.52 4.40 -13.74
N ASP A 144 -10.71 4.60 -14.32
CA ASP A 144 -11.25 5.93 -14.62
C ASP A 144 -11.53 6.75 -13.37
N THR A 145 -11.91 6.11 -12.25
CA THR A 145 -12.08 6.85 -10.99
C THR A 145 -10.78 7.51 -10.52
N TRP A 146 -9.61 6.93 -10.80
CA TRP A 146 -8.33 7.55 -10.44
C TRP A 146 -8.06 8.82 -11.24
N ILE A 147 -8.44 8.83 -12.52
CA ILE A 147 -8.30 9.99 -13.40
C ILE A 147 -9.29 11.09 -12.99
N THR A 148 -10.57 10.73 -12.78
CA THR A 148 -11.62 11.72 -12.49
C THR A 148 -11.47 12.34 -11.12
N MET A 149 -11.03 11.59 -10.11
CA MET A 149 -10.90 12.07 -8.72
C MET A 149 -9.65 12.91 -8.48
N ASN A 150 -8.66 12.81 -9.37
CA ASN A 150 -7.34 13.42 -9.19
C ASN A 150 -6.99 14.35 -10.36
N PRO A 151 -7.83 15.36 -10.68
CA PRO A 151 -7.46 16.34 -11.69
C PRO A 151 -6.14 17.01 -11.30
N GLY A 152 -5.19 17.06 -12.23
CA GLY A 152 -3.85 17.58 -12.01
C GLY A 152 -2.79 16.53 -11.66
N PHE A 153 -3.18 15.30 -11.30
CA PHE A 153 -2.21 14.20 -11.13
C PHE A 153 -1.83 13.59 -12.46
N ASN A 154 -0.55 13.23 -12.61
CA ASN A 154 -0.05 12.48 -13.73
C ASN A 154 -0.35 10.98 -13.53
N TYR A 155 -1.46 10.54 -14.12
CA TYR A 155 -1.87 9.14 -14.12
C TYR A 155 -1.08 8.33 -15.15
N THR A 156 -0.36 7.30 -14.71
CA THR A 156 0.45 6.44 -15.56
C THR A 156 0.14 4.96 -15.32
N VAL A 157 -0.32 4.29 -16.38
CA VAL A 157 -0.34 2.83 -16.46
C VAL A 157 1.00 2.35 -17.01
N TRP A 158 1.59 1.32 -16.44
CA TRP A 158 2.84 0.72 -16.90
C TRP A 158 2.58 -0.67 -17.47
N THR A 159 2.98 -0.90 -18.72
CA THR A 159 2.96 -2.25 -19.33
C THR A 159 4.20 -3.05 -18.97
N ASP A 160 4.17 -4.37 -19.18
CA ASP A 160 5.31 -5.24 -18.87
C ASP A 160 6.63 -4.79 -19.54
N ASP A 161 6.56 -4.38 -20.81
CA ASP A 161 7.71 -3.87 -21.56
C ASP A 161 8.19 -2.50 -21.04
N GLU A 162 7.26 -1.65 -20.59
CA GLU A 162 7.59 -0.36 -19.97
C GLU A 162 8.21 -0.54 -18.60
N MET A 163 7.72 -1.49 -17.80
CA MET A 163 8.29 -1.84 -16.51
C MET A 163 9.75 -2.28 -16.69
N TRP A 164 10.03 -3.17 -17.64
CA TRP A 164 11.41 -3.60 -17.91
C TRP A 164 12.29 -2.44 -18.39
N ARG A 165 11.83 -1.63 -19.36
CA ARG A 165 12.58 -0.46 -19.84
C ARG A 165 12.90 0.50 -18.71
N PHE A 166 11.91 0.81 -17.86
CA PHE A 166 12.11 1.66 -16.70
C PHE A 166 13.19 1.11 -15.76
N VAL A 167 13.16 -0.20 -15.43
CA VAL A 167 14.17 -0.82 -14.56
C VAL A 167 15.56 -0.76 -15.17
N ARG A 168 15.68 -1.08 -16.47
CA ARG A 168 16.94 -1.00 -17.21
C ARG A 168 17.52 0.41 -17.21
N ASP A 169 16.68 1.42 -17.37
CA ASP A 169 17.12 2.80 -17.56
C ASP A 169 17.37 3.54 -16.23
N ASN A 170 16.80 3.08 -15.11
CA ASN A 170 16.84 3.80 -13.83
C ASN A 170 17.61 3.12 -12.70
N TYR A 171 17.91 1.82 -12.81
CA TYR A 171 18.51 1.04 -11.72
C TYR A 171 19.81 0.36 -12.14
N GLY A 172 20.71 0.15 -11.17
CA GLY A 172 22.00 -0.51 -11.41
C GLY A 172 21.90 -2.02 -11.65
N THR A 173 23.02 -2.62 -12.07
CA THR A 173 23.10 -4.03 -12.52
C THR A 173 22.49 -5.04 -11.55
N ARG A 174 22.69 -4.86 -10.23
CA ARG A 174 22.14 -5.80 -9.21
C ARG A 174 20.61 -5.89 -9.26
N VAL A 175 19.92 -4.75 -9.26
CA VAL A 175 18.46 -4.68 -9.35
C VAL A 175 17.97 -5.20 -10.70
N GLN A 176 18.66 -4.84 -11.79
CA GLN A 176 18.32 -5.35 -13.13
C GLN A 176 18.41 -6.88 -13.20
N LEU A 177 19.47 -7.47 -12.64
CA LEU A 177 19.66 -8.92 -12.60
C LEU A 177 18.59 -9.59 -11.74
N ALA A 178 18.26 -9.04 -10.57
CA ALA A 178 17.19 -9.53 -9.73
C ALA A 178 15.84 -9.50 -10.48
N TYR A 179 15.50 -8.38 -11.11
CA TYR A 179 14.26 -8.21 -11.88
C TYR A 179 14.14 -9.22 -13.03
N LYS A 180 15.24 -9.48 -13.76
CA LYS A 180 15.28 -10.50 -14.81
C LYS A 180 15.15 -11.93 -14.28
N LYS A 181 15.70 -12.21 -13.08
CA LYS A 181 15.70 -13.54 -12.46
C LYS A 181 14.31 -13.94 -11.95
N LEU A 182 13.41 -13.00 -11.72
CA LEU A 182 12.02 -13.28 -11.33
C LEU A 182 11.26 -14.00 -12.46
N PRO A 183 10.77 -15.24 -12.25
CA PRO A 183 10.09 -16.00 -13.30
C PRO A 183 8.63 -15.58 -13.52
N MET A 184 7.96 -15.02 -12.50
CA MET A 184 6.52 -14.74 -12.56
C MET A 184 6.24 -13.26 -12.78
N VAL A 185 5.22 -12.95 -13.60
CA VAL A 185 4.84 -11.55 -13.86
C VAL A 185 4.29 -10.85 -12.62
N VAL A 186 3.61 -11.59 -11.73
CA VAL A 186 3.17 -11.04 -10.43
C VAL A 186 4.36 -10.56 -9.59
N GLN A 187 5.46 -11.32 -9.53
CA GLN A 187 6.66 -10.93 -8.79
C GLN A 187 7.31 -9.70 -9.42
N LYS A 188 7.32 -9.62 -10.75
CA LYS A 188 7.82 -8.43 -11.47
C LYS A 188 6.99 -7.19 -11.16
N ALA A 189 5.66 -7.31 -11.18
CA ALA A 189 4.76 -6.21 -10.82
C ALA A 189 4.88 -5.81 -9.33
N ASP A 190 5.05 -6.78 -8.43
CA ASP A 190 5.36 -6.55 -7.02
C ASP A 190 6.69 -5.82 -6.84
N PHE A 191 7.75 -6.21 -7.54
CA PHE A 191 9.03 -5.53 -7.40
C PHE A 191 8.97 -4.13 -8.05
N PHE A 192 8.32 -4.01 -9.21
CA PHE A 192 8.19 -2.77 -9.96
C PHE A 192 7.51 -1.67 -9.16
N ARG A 193 6.44 -1.96 -8.39
CA ARG A 193 5.76 -0.91 -7.62
C ARG A 193 6.67 -0.24 -6.60
N TYR A 194 7.57 -0.99 -5.97
CA TYR A 194 8.57 -0.39 -5.07
C TYR A 194 9.58 0.45 -5.83
N LEU A 195 10.01 -0.01 -7.00
CA LEU A 195 11.00 0.68 -7.84
C LEU A 195 10.44 2.00 -8.40
N VAL A 196 9.23 2.00 -8.95
CA VAL A 196 8.65 3.20 -9.55
C VAL A 196 8.40 4.29 -8.51
N VAL A 197 7.83 3.93 -7.35
CA VAL A 197 7.59 4.89 -6.26
C VAL A 197 8.92 5.31 -5.60
N ASN A 198 9.90 4.43 -5.48
CA ASN A 198 11.21 4.86 -4.96
C ASN A 198 11.88 5.89 -5.88
N LYS A 199 11.76 5.73 -7.20
CA LYS A 199 12.41 6.63 -8.17
C LYS A 199 11.66 7.94 -8.31
N TYR A 200 10.35 7.88 -8.50
CA TYR A 200 9.53 9.04 -8.85
C TYR A 200 8.75 9.59 -7.67
N GLY A 201 8.55 8.84 -6.60
CA GLY A 201 7.60 9.18 -5.54
C GLY A 201 6.16 9.00 -5.99
N GLY A 202 5.24 9.60 -5.25
CA GLY A 202 3.81 9.60 -5.56
C GLY A 202 3.11 8.37 -5.01
N TYR A 203 2.07 7.95 -5.72
CA TYR A 203 1.11 6.95 -5.29
C TYR A 203 1.20 5.74 -6.21
N TYR A 204 1.13 4.55 -5.63
CA TYR A 204 0.92 3.32 -6.38
C TYR A 204 -0.40 2.70 -5.96
N THR A 205 -1.20 2.25 -6.92
CA THR A 205 -2.37 1.42 -6.69
C THR A 205 -2.53 0.31 -7.74
N ASP A 206 -3.08 -0.83 -7.36
CA ASP A 206 -3.46 -1.86 -8.33
C ASP A 206 -4.70 -1.45 -9.14
N THR A 207 -4.82 -1.95 -10.37
CA THR A 207 -5.90 -1.56 -11.31
C THR A 207 -7.29 -2.08 -10.90
N ASP A 208 -7.38 -2.98 -9.94
CA ASP A 208 -8.61 -3.39 -9.24
C ASP A 208 -8.87 -2.60 -7.98
N THR A 209 -8.39 -1.35 -7.94
CA THR A 209 -8.82 -0.39 -6.94
C THR A 209 -9.69 0.68 -7.57
N ARG A 210 -10.72 1.11 -6.83
CA ARG A 210 -11.56 2.24 -7.20
C ARG A 210 -11.26 3.41 -6.28
N CYS A 211 -10.91 4.55 -6.86
CA CYS A 211 -10.65 5.78 -6.14
C CYS A 211 -11.97 6.33 -5.57
N ALA A 212 -12.05 6.49 -4.25
CA ALA A 212 -13.24 7.05 -3.58
C ALA A 212 -13.10 8.55 -3.33
N ARG A 213 -11.87 9.05 -3.21
CA ARG A 213 -11.55 10.45 -2.94
C ARG A 213 -10.22 10.84 -3.58
N ASN A 214 -10.03 12.14 -3.73
CA ASN A 214 -8.75 12.69 -4.16
C ASN A 214 -7.59 12.21 -3.26
N LEU A 215 -6.42 11.96 -3.85
CA LEU A 215 -5.22 11.42 -3.20
C LEU A 215 -4.71 12.24 -2.02
N ASN A 216 -5.02 13.54 -1.95
CA ASN A 216 -4.71 14.36 -0.78
C ASN A 216 -5.50 13.94 0.48
N TRP A 217 -6.63 13.27 0.32
CA TRP A 217 -7.45 12.78 1.44
C TRP A 217 -6.79 11.64 2.22
N TRP A 218 -5.77 11.00 1.65
CA TRP A 218 -5.02 9.96 2.36
C TRP A 218 -4.34 10.48 3.64
N ARG A 219 -4.30 11.81 3.85
CA ARG A 219 -3.78 12.46 5.06
C ARG A 219 -4.78 13.40 5.75
N ILE A 220 -6.10 13.18 5.60
CA ILE A 220 -7.13 14.10 6.12
C ILE A 220 -6.99 14.43 7.62
N ASP A 221 -6.56 13.47 8.45
CA ASP A 221 -6.34 13.70 9.88
C ASP A 221 -4.89 14.15 10.20
N HIS A 222 -4.04 14.29 9.18
CA HIS A 222 -2.59 14.50 9.29
C HIS A 222 -2.06 15.60 8.34
N GLU A 223 -2.81 16.68 8.19
CA GLU A 223 -2.49 17.78 7.27
C GLU A 223 -1.29 18.64 7.72
N LYS A 224 -1.01 18.66 9.02
CA LYS A 224 0.05 19.49 9.62
C LYS A 224 1.37 18.74 9.73
N GLU A 225 1.33 17.42 9.60
CA GLU A 225 2.47 16.53 9.68
C GLU A 225 3.22 16.46 8.34
N GLU A 226 4.54 16.34 8.43
CA GLU A 226 5.41 16.08 7.28
C GLU A 226 5.34 14.59 6.91
N VAL A 227 4.25 14.20 6.25
CA VAL A 227 4.02 12.83 5.79
C VAL A 227 4.86 12.53 4.54
N GLN A 228 5.77 11.57 4.65
CA GLN A 228 6.68 11.15 3.58
C GLN A 228 6.41 9.73 3.07
N PHE A 229 5.68 8.93 3.84
CA PHE A 229 5.30 7.57 3.49
C PHE A 229 3.90 7.27 4.03
N ILE A 230 3.02 6.73 3.20
CA ILE A 230 1.65 6.35 3.56
C ILE A 230 1.43 4.89 3.20
N VAL A 231 0.92 4.10 4.14
CA VAL A 231 0.48 2.73 3.90
C VAL A 231 -0.80 2.44 4.69
N GLY A 232 -1.68 1.59 4.18
CA GLY A 232 -2.86 1.12 4.89
C GLY A 232 -2.60 -0.19 5.62
N VAL A 233 -3.36 -0.48 6.66
CA VAL A 233 -3.42 -1.81 7.26
C VAL A 233 -4.44 -2.64 6.50
N GLU A 234 -4.03 -3.82 6.03
CA GLU A 234 -4.92 -4.77 5.37
C GLU A 234 -5.74 -5.53 6.43
N TRP A 235 -5.06 -6.01 7.47
CA TRP A 235 -5.68 -6.61 8.66
C TRP A 235 -4.75 -6.47 9.87
N TYR A 236 -5.33 -6.37 11.06
CA TYR A 236 -4.64 -6.55 12.35
C TYR A 236 -5.24 -7.68 13.19
N VAL A 237 -6.30 -8.32 12.69
CA VAL A 237 -6.76 -9.64 13.12
C VAL A 237 -6.44 -10.61 11.97
N PRO A 238 -5.50 -11.56 12.14
CA PRO A 238 -5.04 -12.40 11.05
C PRO A 238 -6.14 -13.33 10.55
N PRO A 239 -6.32 -13.49 9.23
CA PRO A 239 -7.27 -14.45 8.67
C PRO A 239 -6.77 -15.90 8.80
N PRO A 240 -7.67 -16.90 8.72
CA PRO A 240 -7.33 -18.31 8.86
C PRO A 240 -6.20 -18.83 7.96
N ASP A 241 -6.06 -18.28 6.75
CA ASP A 241 -5.07 -18.75 5.78
C ASP A 241 -3.70 -18.10 6.00
N PHE A 242 -3.63 -17.03 6.80
CA PHE A 242 -2.39 -16.36 7.22
C PHE A 242 -2.31 -16.18 8.74
N PRO A 243 -2.44 -17.28 9.53
CA PRO A 243 -2.53 -17.19 10.98
C PRO A 243 -1.22 -16.70 11.63
N HIS A 244 -0.12 -16.74 10.87
CA HIS A 244 1.23 -16.35 11.29
C HIS A 244 1.59 -14.89 10.92
N VAL A 245 0.66 -14.15 10.29
CA VAL A 245 0.86 -12.75 9.91
C VAL A 245 -0.12 -11.89 10.73
N PRO A 246 0.20 -11.59 12.00
CA PRO A 246 -0.75 -10.98 12.95
C PRO A 246 -1.28 -9.63 12.48
N ILE A 247 -0.42 -8.84 11.83
CA ILE A 247 -0.79 -7.61 11.13
C ILE A 247 -0.21 -7.71 9.72
N SER A 248 -0.97 -7.29 8.72
CA SER A 248 -0.54 -7.12 7.34
C SER A 248 -0.85 -5.70 6.88
N VAL A 249 0.03 -5.12 6.09
CA VAL A 249 -0.18 -3.80 5.48
C VAL A 249 -0.36 -3.90 3.97
N THR A 250 -1.10 -2.97 3.40
CA THR A 250 -1.49 -2.94 2.00
C THR A 250 -0.26 -2.79 1.13
N GLN A 251 0.00 -3.79 0.29
CA GLN A 251 1.08 -3.76 -0.71
C GLN A 251 0.57 -3.32 -2.08
N TRP A 252 -0.75 -3.43 -2.30
CA TRP A 252 -1.43 -3.08 -3.54
C TRP A 252 -1.83 -1.58 -3.58
N ALA A 253 -1.69 -0.84 -2.47
CA ALA A 253 -1.82 0.61 -2.41
C ALA A 253 -0.89 1.21 -1.34
N PHE A 254 -0.08 2.21 -1.71
CA PHE A 254 0.76 3.00 -0.80
C PHE A 254 1.24 4.28 -1.50
N ALA A 255 1.79 5.22 -0.73
CA ALA A 255 2.38 6.44 -1.27
C ALA A 255 3.72 6.74 -0.61
N SER A 256 4.63 7.40 -1.31
CA SER A 256 5.89 7.82 -0.72
C SER A 256 6.57 8.95 -1.48
N VAL A 257 7.46 9.67 -0.80
CA VAL A 257 8.49 10.48 -1.44
C VAL A 257 9.53 9.60 -2.16
N PRO A 258 10.23 10.14 -3.17
CA PRO A 258 11.36 9.45 -3.75
C PRO A 258 12.42 9.08 -2.69
N ASN A 259 12.99 7.89 -2.81
CA ASN A 259 14.09 7.39 -1.97
C ASN A 259 13.79 7.25 -0.48
N HIS A 260 12.52 7.10 -0.09
CA HIS A 260 12.19 6.85 1.30
C HIS A 260 12.89 5.58 1.83
N PRO A 261 13.47 5.60 3.06
CA PRO A 261 14.27 4.48 3.57
C PRO A 261 13.55 3.11 3.60
N ILE A 262 12.23 3.08 3.83
CA ILE A 262 11.44 1.84 3.74
C ILE A 262 11.52 1.23 2.33
N LEU A 263 11.41 2.04 1.28
CA LEU A 263 11.47 1.55 -0.10
C LEU A 263 12.87 1.09 -0.47
N GLN A 264 13.91 1.80 -0.02
CA GLN A 264 15.30 1.37 -0.23
C GLN A 264 15.57 0.02 0.46
N LEU A 265 15.12 -0.14 1.70
CA LEU A 265 15.24 -1.40 2.44
C LEU A 265 14.48 -2.52 1.72
N MET A 266 13.23 -2.28 1.29
CA MET A 266 12.45 -3.27 0.55
C MET A 266 13.13 -3.68 -0.76
N ILE A 267 13.63 -2.72 -1.54
CA ILE A 267 14.32 -2.98 -2.81
C ILE A 267 15.58 -3.82 -2.58
N GLU A 268 16.39 -3.49 -1.57
CA GLU A 268 17.60 -4.25 -1.24
C GLU A 268 17.25 -5.65 -0.74
N THR A 269 16.23 -5.79 0.11
CA THR A 269 15.75 -7.09 0.59
C THR A 269 15.28 -7.98 -0.57
N VAL A 270 14.42 -7.48 -1.45
CA VAL A 270 13.96 -8.24 -2.63
C VAL A 270 15.15 -8.59 -3.53
N THR A 271 16.05 -7.64 -3.79
CA THR A 271 17.24 -7.85 -4.62
C THR A 271 18.12 -8.97 -4.06
N ASN A 272 18.41 -8.94 -2.76
CA ASN A 272 19.23 -9.95 -2.11
C ASN A 272 18.55 -11.31 -2.10
N THR A 273 17.29 -11.38 -1.67
CA THR A 273 16.50 -12.63 -1.65
C THR A 273 16.43 -13.26 -3.04
N VAL A 274 16.23 -12.46 -4.09
CA VAL A 274 16.16 -12.98 -5.46
C VAL A 274 17.52 -13.43 -5.95
N LEU A 275 18.58 -12.66 -5.73
CA LEU A 275 19.92 -13.01 -6.23
C LEU A 275 20.50 -14.23 -5.51
N SER A 276 20.34 -14.35 -4.19
CA SER A 276 20.82 -15.49 -3.40
C SER A 276 19.88 -16.70 -3.43
N GLY A 277 18.59 -16.49 -3.71
CA GLY A 277 17.57 -17.53 -3.67
C GLY A 277 17.74 -18.59 -4.76
N PRO A 278 17.43 -19.87 -4.46
CA PRO A 278 17.47 -20.95 -5.44
C PRO A 278 16.30 -20.81 -6.44
N ALA A 279 16.54 -21.17 -7.71
CA ALA A 279 15.55 -21.01 -8.78
C ALA A 279 14.20 -21.69 -8.51
N LYS A 280 14.22 -22.81 -7.77
CA LYS A 280 13.02 -23.54 -7.34
C LYS A 280 12.12 -22.68 -6.44
N ASP A 281 12.70 -21.86 -5.58
CA ASP A 281 11.96 -21.03 -4.63
C ASP A 281 11.34 -19.83 -5.35
N LEU A 282 12.07 -19.25 -6.30
CA LEU A 282 11.56 -18.15 -7.12
C LEU A 282 10.38 -18.59 -8.01
N SER A 283 10.36 -19.87 -8.42
CA SER A 283 9.29 -20.46 -9.22
C SER A 283 8.12 -20.98 -8.39
N ASP A 284 8.24 -21.00 -7.05
CA ASP A 284 7.18 -21.45 -6.15
C ASP A 284 6.15 -20.34 -5.96
N THR A 285 4.96 -20.55 -6.52
CA THR A 285 3.81 -19.65 -6.44
C THR A 285 3.43 -19.25 -5.01
N SER A 286 3.69 -20.11 -4.03
CA SER A 286 3.38 -19.81 -2.63
C SER A 286 4.40 -18.95 -1.93
N LYS A 287 5.62 -18.87 -2.48
CA LYS A 287 6.67 -17.99 -1.94
C LYS A 287 6.58 -16.57 -2.50
N VAL A 288 5.70 -16.31 -3.48
CA VAL A 288 5.48 -14.96 -4.03
C VAL A 288 5.22 -13.95 -2.91
N VAL A 289 4.33 -14.27 -1.97
CA VAL A 289 3.97 -13.36 -0.86
C VAL A 289 5.13 -13.09 0.09
N GLU A 290 6.06 -14.04 0.24
CA GLU A 290 7.24 -13.97 1.11
C GLU A 290 8.48 -13.39 0.43
N ILE A 291 8.54 -13.36 -0.91
CA ILE A 291 9.69 -12.86 -1.65
C ILE A 291 9.46 -11.40 -2.08
N THR A 292 8.37 -11.15 -2.81
CA THR A 292 8.06 -9.82 -3.37
C THR A 292 6.78 -9.22 -2.82
N GLY A 293 5.89 -10.05 -2.27
CA GLY A 293 4.53 -9.68 -1.92
C GLY A 293 4.33 -9.15 -0.49
N PRO A 294 3.08 -9.23 0.02
CA PRO A 294 2.66 -8.49 1.21
C PRO A 294 3.31 -8.95 2.52
N VAL A 295 3.74 -10.22 2.63
CA VAL A 295 4.40 -10.71 3.85
C VAL A 295 5.79 -10.08 3.99
N GLN A 296 6.57 -10.04 2.92
CA GLN A 296 7.89 -9.39 2.95
C GLN A 296 7.78 -7.87 3.13
N TRP A 297 6.82 -7.25 2.46
CA TRP A 297 6.49 -5.83 2.61
C TRP A 297 6.19 -5.45 4.06
N THR A 298 5.30 -6.22 4.70
CA THR A 298 4.93 -6.04 6.09
C THR A 298 6.13 -6.24 7.02
N ARG A 299 6.94 -7.28 6.81
CA ARG A 299 8.17 -7.53 7.60
C ARG A 299 9.15 -6.35 7.53
N VAL A 300 9.36 -5.79 6.34
CA VAL A 300 10.26 -4.64 6.16
C VAL A 300 9.75 -3.40 6.88
N ILE A 301 8.46 -3.06 6.71
CA ILE A 301 7.87 -1.90 7.39
C ILE A 301 7.90 -2.07 8.90
N ARG A 302 7.53 -3.25 9.40
CA ARG A 302 7.58 -3.60 10.81
C ARG A 302 8.98 -3.40 11.39
N ALA A 303 10.00 -4.04 10.80
CA ALA A 303 11.37 -3.93 11.28
C ALA A 303 11.87 -2.47 11.22
N PHE A 304 11.53 -1.74 10.16
CA PHE A 304 11.86 -0.32 10.04
C PHE A 304 11.26 0.50 11.20
N MET A 305 9.98 0.29 11.51
CA MET A 305 9.30 0.98 12.59
C MET A 305 9.83 0.61 13.98
N GLU A 306 9.98 -0.68 14.26
CA GLU A 306 10.47 -1.20 15.54
C GLU A 306 11.88 -0.67 15.84
N SER A 307 12.74 -0.58 14.83
CA SER A 307 14.09 0.02 14.97
C SER A 307 14.10 1.51 15.35
N ARG A 308 12.95 2.18 15.27
CA ARG A 308 12.75 3.60 15.59
C ARG A 308 11.79 3.81 16.77
N GLY A 309 11.48 2.76 17.51
CA GLY A 309 10.55 2.81 18.64
C GLY A 309 9.07 2.94 18.25
N GLY A 310 8.73 2.70 16.98
CA GLY A 310 7.35 2.58 16.50
C GLY A 310 6.85 1.14 16.52
N SER A 311 5.55 0.93 16.29
CA SER A 311 4.93 -0.41 16.27
C SER A 311 3.66 -0.42 15.41
N LEU A 312 3.53 -1.41 14.53
CA LEU A 312 2.31 -1.56 13.72
C LEU A 312 1.06 -1.82 14.58
N GLU A 313 1.24 -2.38 15.77
CA GLU A 313 0.18 -2.70 16.73
C GLU A 313 -0.51 -1.45 17.29
N ALA A 314 0.12 -0.28 17.19
CA ALA A 314 -0.48 0.99 17.63
C ALA A 314 -1.78 1.32 16.89
N ILE A 315 -2.01 0.75 15.69
CA ILE A 315 -3.25 0.91 14.92
C ILE A 315 -4.47 0.29 15.61
N GLY A 316 -4.30 -0.59 16.61
CA GLY A 316 -5.36 -1.42 17.20
C GLY A 316 -6.57 -0.67 17.80
N LYS A 317 -6.53 0.67 17.79
CA LYS A 317 -7.64 1.57 18.13
C LYS A 317 -8.49 2.02 16.93
N GLY A 318 -8.20 1.52 15.72
CA GLY A 318 -8.95 1.83 14.49
C GLY A 318 -8.73 3.25 13.95
N GLU A 319 -7.73 3.98 14.46
CA GLU A 319 -7.36 5.32 14.01
C GLU A 319 -6.00 5.30 13.32
N SER A 320 -5.76 6.29 12.45
CA SER A 320 -4.48 6.50 11.80
C SER A 320 -3.37 6.75 12.82
N VAL A 321 -2.17 6.27 12.53
CA VAL A 321 -0.99 6.46 13.39
C VAL A 321 0.13 7.10 12.59
N PHE A 322 0.66 8.21 13.11
CA PHE A 322 1.79 8.92 12.52
C PHE A 322 3.05 8.74 13.38
N TYR A 323 4.16 8.42 12.72
CA TYR A 323 5.49 8.29 13.32
C TYR A 323 6.43 9.34 12.74
N GLY A 324 6.80 10.33 13.57
CA GLY A 324 7.44 11.57 13.10
C GLY A 324 8.68 11.98 13.86
N ALA A 325 9.80 11.25 13.69
CA ALA A 325 11.10 11.77 14.11
C ALA A 325 11.88 12.35 12.91
N GLU A 326 11.97 11.65 11.77
CA GLU A 326 12.66 12.16 10.57
C GLU A 326 12.03 11.67 9.25
N GLU A 327 11.44 10.47 9.24
CA GLU A 327 10.96 9.81 8.01
C GLU A 327 9.43 9.83 7.81
N GLY A 328 8.66 10.48 8.69
CA GLY A 328 7.25 10.83 8.46
C GLY A 328 6.35 9.69 7.94
N VAL A 329 6.20 8.63 8.72
CA VAL A 329 5.42 7.44 8.31
C VAL A 329 3.99 7.55 8.83
N LEU A 330 3.02 7.58 7.92
CA LEU A 330 1.59 7.55 8.22
C LEU A 330 1.00 6.17 7.89
N ILE A 331 0.33 5.59 8.87
CA ILE A 331 -0.32 4.28 8.76
C ILE A 331 -1.82 4.49 8.89
N LEU A 332 -2.55 4.11 7.86
CA LEU A 332 -3.99 4.27 7.79
C LEU A 332 -4.72 3.02 8.29
N PRO A 333 -5.87 3.18 8.98
CA PRO A 333 -6.65 2.06 9.47
C PRO A 333 -7.26 1.27 8.32
N PRO A 334 -7.68 0.00 8.53
CA PRO A 334 -8.24 -0.82 7.46
C PRO A 334 -9.43 -0.19 6.72
N ILE A 335 -10.28 0.57 7.42
CA ILE A 335 -11.41 1.28 6.83
C ILE A 335 -11.01 2.33 5.78
N ALA A 336 -9.78 2.86 5.82
CA ALA A 336 -9.34 3.90 4.89
C ALA A 336 -9.15 3.36 3.47
N PHE A 337 -8.53 2.18 3.36
CA PHE A 337 -8.32 1.50 2.08
C PHE A 337 -9.39 0.42 1.81
N SER A 338 -10.33 0.27 2.75
CA SER A 338 -11.56 -0.54 2.65
C SER A 338 -11.35 -1.80 1.80
N PRO A 339 -10.55 -2.76 2.31
CA PRO A 339 -10.36 -4.03 1.62
C PRO A 339 -11.70 -4.78 1.64
N GLY A 340 -12.51 -4.56 0.61
CA GLY A 340 -13.71 -5.31 0.31
C GLY A 340 -14.92 -4.93 1.15
N THR A 341 -15.62 -3.89 0.74
CA THR A 341 -17.07 -3.69 0.97
C THR A 341 -17.45 -2.46 0.15
N PHE A 342 -17.79 -2.68 -1.12
CA PHE A 342 -18.74 -1.79 -1.77
C PHE A 342 -20.06 -2.52 -1.83
N GLU A 343 -20.92 -2.27 -0.85
CA GLU A 343 -22.35 -2.42 -1.08
C GLU A 343 -22.80 -1.17 -1.87
N PRO A 344 -23.31 -1.34 -3.10
CA PRO A 344 -23.78 -0.21 -3.92
C PRO A 344 -24.83 0.66 -3.24
N ASN A 345 -25.48 0.13 -2.19
CA ASN A 345 -26.60 0.73 -1.48
C ASN A 345 -26.24 1.26 -0.08
N ILE A 346 -24.98 1.22 0.36
CA ILE A 346 -24.60 1.85 1.63
C ILE A 346 -24.64 3.38 1.47
N THR A 347 -25.64 3.98 2.11
CA THR A 347 -25.86 5.42 2.22
C THR A 347 -24.94 6.10 3.26
N LYS A 348 -24.10 5.32 3.95
CA LYS A 348 -23.35 5.70 5.16
C LYS A 348 -21.91 5.19 5.11
N ARG A 349 -20.94 6.06 4.88
CA ARG A 349 -19.51 5.69 4.78
C ARG A 349 -18.67 6.40 5.83
N ASP A 350 -17.51 5.84 6.17
CA ASP A 350 -16.51 6.53 6.97
C ASP A 350 -15.84 7.63 6.12
N GLU A 351 -15.68 8.83 6.65
CA GLU A 351 -15.04 9.94 5.93
C GLU A 351 -13.59 9.63 5.53
N ARG A 352 -12.94 8.71 6.23
CA ARG A 352 -11.55 8.27 5.98
C ARG A 352 -11.43 7.28 4.83
N THR A 353 -12.53 6.70 4.34
CA THR A 353 -12.49 5.79 3.18
C THR A 353 -12.11 6.58 1.93
N VAL A 354 -10.91 6.31 1.40
CA VAL A 354 -10.31 7.03 0.26
C VAL A 354 -10.19 6.17 -0.99
N LEU A 355 -10.27 4.85 -0.87
CA LEU A 355 -10.30 3.92 -1.99
C LEU A 355 -10.98 2.61 -1.58
N TYR A 356 -11.33 1.81 -2.58
CA TYR A 356 -11.88 0.46 -2.43
C TYR A 356 -11.02 -0.54 -3.20
N HIS A 357 -10.82 -1.72 -2.62
CA HIS A 357 -10.22 -2.86 -3.33
C HIS A 357 -11.30 -3.82 -3.84
N GLU A 358 -11.32 -4.06 -5.15
CA GLU A 358 -12.38 -4.79 -5.86
C GLU A 358 -12.00 -6.27 -6.13
N PHE A 359 -10.80 -6.70 -5.71
CA PHE A 359 -10.28 -8.09 -5.78
C PHE A 359 -10.41 -8.79 -7.15
N ALA A 360 -10.50 -8.01 -8.22
CA ALA A 360 -10.75 -8.54 -9.56
C ALA A 360 -9.52 -9.23 -10.19
N GLY A 361 -8.36 -9.26 -9.51
CA GLY A 361 -7.15 -9.98 -9.92
C GLY A 361 -7.36 -11.48 -10.19
N ASN A 362 -8.41 -12.07 -9.62
CA ASN A 362 -8.72 -13.50 -9.74
C ASN A 362 -9.48 -13.92 -11.00
N LYS A 363 -9.99 -12.96 -11.78
CA LYS A 363 -10.60 -13.21 -13.09
C LYS A 363 -9.65 -12.89 -14.25
N GLY A 364 -8.44 -12.44 -13.95
CA GLY A 364 -7.44 -11.94 -14.91
C GLY A 364 -6.19 -12.81 -15.08
N TRP A 365 -5.19 -12.22 -15.72
CA TRP A 365 -3.97 -12.88 -16.22
C TRP A 365 -2.86 -13.10 -15.18
N LYS A 366 -2.90 -12.41 -14.03
CA LYS A 366 -2.02 -12.64 -12.87
C LYS A 366 -2.45 -13.90 -12.08
N LYS A 367 -2.75 -15.01 -12.78
CA LYS A 367 -3.21 -16.26 -12.14
C LYS A 367 -2.09 -16.85 -11.29
N VAL A 368 -2.13 -16.56 -10.00
CA VAL A 368 -1.58 -17.42 -8.97
C VAL A 368 -2.77 -17.97 -8.21
N ARG A 369 -2.93 -19.29 -8.14
CA ARG A 369 -3.89 -19.93 -7.23
C ARG A 369 -3.38 -19.75 -5.79
N ILE A 370 -3.52 -18.54 -5.26
CA ILE A 370 -3.54 -18.29 -3.83
C ILE A 370 -5.01 -18.43 -3.43
N GLY A 371 -5.28 -19.13 -2.31
CA GLY A 371 -6.65 -19.42 -1.84
C GLY A 371 -7.51 -18.15 -1.84
N ASN A 372 -8.65 -18.21 -2.52
CA ASN A 372 -9.50 -17.04 -2.75
C ASN A 372 -10.68 -17.05 -1.79
N TRP A 373 -10.43 -16.81 -0.51
CA TRP A 373 -11.52 -16.67 0.48
C TRP A 373 -12.32 -15.37 0.26
N TRP A 374 -11.67 -14.26 -0.12
CA TRP A 374 -12.33 -12.95 -0.27
C TRP A 374 -13.39 -12.92 -1.38
N ASN A 375 -13.15 -13.63 -2.48
CA ASN A 375 -14.11 -13.73 -3.59
C ASN A 375 -15.41 -14.46 -3.20
N ARG A 376 -15.36 -15.37 -2.23
CA ARG A 376 -16.56 -16.08 -1.75
C ARG A 376 -17.35 -15.26 -0.73
N TRP A 377 -16.70 -14.39 0.03
CA TRP A 377 -17.36 -13.38 0.87
C TRP A 377 -18.17 -12.37 0.02
N ILE A 378 -17.57 -11.77 -1.04
CA ILE A 378 -18.29 -10.88 -1.99
C ILE A 378 -19.51 -11.56 -2.63
N GLN A 379 -19.41 -12.87 -2.91
CA GLN A 379 -20.50 -13.63 -3.53
C GLN A 379 -21.59 -14.06 -2.54
N GLN A 380 -21.28 -14.16 -1.24
CA GLN A 380 -22.22 -14.65 -0.24
C GLN A 380 -23.03 -13.55 0.42
N GLU A 381 -22.50 -12.33 0.61
CA GLU A 381 -23.32 -11.20 1.07
C GLU A 381 -24.44 -10.85 0.08
N ARG A 382 -24.19 -10.99 -1.23
CA ARG A 382 -25.23 -10.89 -2.27
C ARG A 382 -26.38 -11.89 -2.11
N ASN A 383 -26.14 -13.05 -1.49
CA ASN A 383 -27.15 -14.09 -1.31
C ASN A 383 -27.94 -13.92 0.01
N VAL A 384 -27.47 -13.09 0.95
CA VAL A 384 -28.20 -12.82 2.20
C VAL A 384 -29.32 -11.79 1.94
N ASP A 385 -29.07 -10.82 1.07
CA ASP A 385 -30.08 -9.83 0.67
C ASP A 385 -31.18 -10.41 -0.23
N GLU A 386 -30.90 -11.47 -1.01
CA GLU A 386 -31.92 -12.18 -1.82
C GLU A 386 -32.81 -13.13 -0.98
N MET A 387 -32.56 -13.24 0.33
CA MET A 387 -33.39 -14.04 1.25
C MET A 387 -34.26 -13.18 2.19
N GLU A 388 -34.18 -11.84 2.11
CA GLU A 388 -35.03 -10.91 2.87
C GLU A 388 -36.06 -10.12 2.01
N GLU A 389 -36.25 -10.47 0.74
CA GLU A 389 -37.47 -10.17 -0.05
C GLU A 389 -38.33 -11.43 -0.21
#